data_AF-A0A3N9P350-F1
#
_entry.id   AF-A0A3N9P350-F1
#
_cell.length_a   1.000
_cell.length_b   1.000
_cell.length_c   1.000
_cell.angle_alpha   90.00
_cell.angle_beta   90.00
_cell.angle_gamma   90.00
#
_symmetry.space_group_name_H-M   'P 1'
#
loop_
_entity.id
_entity.type
_entity.pdbx_description
1 polymer ?
#
loop_
_entity_poly.entity_id
_entity_poly.type
_entity_poly.pdbx_seq_one_letter_code
_entity_poly.pdbx_strand_id
1 'polypeptide(L)'
;MSFHRVGVSEMKKTLYALGLFILPQLLLGQIMHVHKNDGTVEQFDIATIDSITFGSAAGKMTWLGHASVKIVTNDNIVIYIDPYAGDDYSEPADLILVTHGHNDHNQVSKVTKKPNCLIYSGPGANVGGSKLAPGEHAEALGISISAVHAYNSNHPKGTGVGFVLDINGILLYHAGDTSKIDEMAELTALNIDYALLCVDGIYNMSPEEAMQAAALIHPKKAIPIHVAPANASAAEKQKNIDRFNPPNKLILKEGDVIYL
;
A
#
# COMPACT_ATOMS: atom_id res chain seq x y z
N MET A 1 -15.54 -31.07 -38.30
CA MET A 1 -14.06 -31.06 -38.21
C MET A 1 -13.69 -31.07 -36.74
N SER A 2 -12.73 -31.90 -36.33
CA SER A 2 -12.34 -32.06 -34.92
C SER A 2 -11.04 -31.31 -34.64
N PHE A 3 -11.07 -30.32 -33.75
CA PHE A 3 -9.87 -29.65 -33.27
C PHE A 3 -9.19 -30.52 -32.22
N HIS A 4 -7.97 -30.98 -32.49
CA HIS A 4 -7.20 -31.75 -31.52
C HIS A 4 -6.71 -30.85 -30.39
N ARG A 5 -7.11 -31.19 -29.15
CA ARG A 5 -6.48 -30.68 -27.93
C ARG A 5 -5.03 -31.17 -27.88
N VAL A 6 -4.07 -30.24 -27.75
CA VAL A 6 -2.77 -30.58 -27.17
C VAL A 6 -2.97 -30.79 -25.66
N GLY A 7 -2.41 -31.87 -25.12
CA GLY A 7 -2.68 -32.34 -23.77
C GLY A 7 -2.05 -31.49 -22.65
N VAL A 8 -2.78 -31.35 -21.55
CA VAL A 8 -2.45 -30.53 -20.35
C VAL A 8 -1.33 -31.18 -19.48
N SER A 9 -0.41 -31.93 -20.08
CA SER A 9 0.67 -32.66 -19.38
C SER A 9 2.09 -32.47 -19.94
N GLU A 10 2.25 -32.16 -21.23
CA GLU A 10 3.58 -31.86 -21.82
C GLU A 10 4.06 -30.45 -21.45
N MET A 11 3.13 -29.48 -21.35
CA MET A 11 3.38 -28.16 -20.76
C MET A 11 3.77 -28.22 -19.28
N LYS A 12 3.57 -29.39 -18.62
CA LYS A 12 3.81 -29.64 -17.19
C LYS A 12 5.11 -30.42 -16.92
N LYS A 13 6.20 -30.16 -17.64
CA LYS A 13 7.53 -30.66 -17.22
C LYS A 13 8.67 -29.65 -17.21
N THR A 14 8.52 -28.44 -17.74
CA THR A 14 9.67 -27.52 -17.85
C THR A 14 9.32 -26.02 -17.92
N LEU A 15 8.72 -25.27 -16.99
CA LEU A 15 7.97 -25.41 -15.72
C LEU A 15 8.46 -26.13 -14.44
N TYR A 16 9.62 -26.80 -14.38
CA TYR A 16 10.04 -27.50 -13.15
C TYR A 16 11.50 -27.19 -12.78
N ALA A 17 11.69 -26.53 -11.62
CA ALA A 17 12.79 -25.63 -11.25
C ALA A 17 12.52 -24.14 -11.61
N LEU A 18 13.27 -23.35 -12.40
CA LEU A 18 14.24 -23.65 -13.47
C LEU A 18 15.40 -22.66 -13.47
N GLY A 19 16.49 -23.07 -14.13
CA GLY A 19 17.38 -22.14 -14.84
C GLY A 19 17.14 -22.27 -16.34
N LEU A 20 16.51 -21.27 -16.97
CA LEU A 20 16.45 -21.19 -18.43
C LEU A 20 17.80 -20.73 -18.97
N PHE A 21 18.69 -21.68 -19.25
CA PHE A 21 19.58 -21.52 -20.38
C PHE A 21 18.73 -21.66 -21.64
N ILE A 22 18.50 -20.55 -22.34
CA ILE A 22 17.99 -20.60 -23.71
C ILE A 22 19.08 -21.28 -24.55
N LEU A 23 18.87 -22.55 -24.89
CA LEU A 23 19.74 -23.25 -25.84
C LEU A 23 19.71 -22.45 -27.16
N PRO A 24 20.85 -21.96 -27.68
CA PRO A 24 20.86 -21.00 -28.78
C PRO A 24 20.66 -21.70 -30.13
N GLN A 25 19.47 -22.26 -30.36
CA GLN A 25 19.09 -22.88 -31.62
C GLN A 25 17.59 -22.76 -31.91
N LEU A 26 17.30 -21.92 -32.92
CA LEU A 26 16.06 -21.83 -33.69
C LEU A 26 14.80 -21.27 -32.98
N LEU A 27 14.84 -19.97 -32.68
CA LEU A 27 13.66 -19.14 -32.40
C LEU A 27 13.61 -17.86 -33.28
N LEU A 28 14.00 -17.95 -34.56
CA LEU A 28 13.80 -16.85 -35.51
C LEU A 28 12.30 -16.65 -35.80
N GLY A 29 11.79 -15.45 -35.47
CA GLY A 29 10.46 -14.99 -35.89
C GLY A 29 9.29 -15.33 -34.97
N GLN A 30 9.52 -15.70 -33.71
CA GLN A 30 8.44 -15.77 -32.71
C GLN A 30 8.27 -14.43 -32.00
N ILE A 31 7.07 -13.85 -32.10
CA ILE A 31 6.69 -12.62 -31.39
C ILE A 31 5.97 -13.00 -30.09
N MET A 32 6.48 -12.51 -28.97
CA MET A 32 5.77 -12.56 -27.68
C MET A 32 4.77 -11.41 -27.63
N HIS A 33 3.50 -11.71 -27.32
CA HIS A 33 2.46 -10.71 -27.07
C HIS A 33 2.26 -10.56 -25.56
N VAL A 34 2.55 -9.38 -25.01
CA VAL A 34 2.34 -9.05 -23.60
C VAL A 34 1.06 -8.22 -23.48
N HIS A 35 0.03 -8.80 -22.86
CA HIS A 35 -1.22 -8.12 -22.56
C HIS A 35 -1.10 -7.42 -21.21
N LYS A 36 -1.27 -6.09 -21.19
CA LYS A 36 -1.19 -5.27 -19.97
C LYS A 36 -2.56 -5.09 -19.31
N ASN A 37 -2.57 -4.77 -18.03
CA ASN A 37 -3.79 -4.56 -17.23
C ASN A 37 -4.64 -3.35 -17.70
N ASP A 38 -4.05 -2.42 -18.46
CA ASP A 38 -4.74 -1.29 -19.10
C ASP A 38 -5.41 -1.67 -20.45
N GLY A 39 -5.33 -2.95 -20.85
CA GLY A 39 -5.87 -3.46 -22.10
C GLY A 39 -4.97 -3.27 -23.33
N THR A 40 -3.80 -2.65 -23.18
CA THR A 40 -2.81 -2.55 -24.27
C THR A 40 -2.07 -3.87 -24.49
N VAL A 41 -1.56 -4.05 -25.71
CA VAL A 41 -0.76 -5.23 -26.09
C VAL A 41 0.55 -4.76 -26.68
N GLU A 42 1.66 -5.19 -26.10
CA GLU A 42 3.01 -4.96 -26.64
C GLU A 42 3.55 -6.25 -27.28
N GLN A 43 4.39 -6.07 -28.29
CA GLN A 43 5.00 -7.14 -29.07
C GLN A 43 6.51 -7.07 -28.96
N PHE A 44 7.13 -8.20 -28.63
CA PHE A 44 8.58 -8.33 -28.48
C PHE A 44 9.09 -9.49 -29.34
N ASP A 45 10.15 -9.27 -30.11
CA ASP A 45 10.85 -10.37 -30.78
C ASP A 45 11.63 -11.16 -29.73
N ILE A 46 11.28 -12.43 -29.56
CA ILE A 46 11.92 -13.32 -28.57
C ILE A 46 13.43 -13.44 -28.80
N ALA A 47 13.91 -13.26 -30.03
CA ALA A 47 15.34 -13.26 -30.34
C ALA A 47 16.11 -12.04 -29.80
N THR A 48 15.41 -11.02 -29.28
CA THR A 48 15.99 -9.78 -28.72
C THR A 48 15.81 -9.64 -27.20
N ILE A 49 15.22 -10.64 -26.54
CA ILE A 49 14.93 -10.59 -25.10
C ILE A 49 16.08 -11.23 -24.32
N ASP A 50 16.94 -10.41 -23.71
CA ASP A 50 18.02 -10.89 -22.82
C ASP A 50 17.49 -11.53 -21.52
N SER A 51 16.38 -11.02 -20.98
CA SER A 51 15.68 -11.59 -19.82
C SER A 51 14.23 -11.10 -19.72
N ILE A 52 13.39 -11.86 -19.01
CA ILE A 52 12.03 -11.45 -18.63
C ILE A 52 11.94 -11.50 -17.11
N THR A 53 11.80 -10.34 -16.48
CA THR A 53 11.49 -10.23 -15.05
C THR A 53 10.01 -9.96 -14.90
N PHE A 54 9.24 -10.96 -14.48
CA PHE A 54 7.92 -10.72 -13.93
C PHE A 54 8.11 -10.15 -12.53
N GLY A 55 7.85 -8.85 -12.37
CA GLY A 55 7.60 -8.30 -11.05
C GLY A 55 6.32 -8.93 -10.52
N SER A 56 6.44 -9.93 -9.65
CA SER A 56 5.30 -10.39 -8.88
C SER A 56 4.91 -9.27 -7.93
N ALA A 57 3.75 -8.63 -8.17
CA ALA A 57 3.16 -7.70 -7.23
C ALA A 57 3.22 -8.30 -5.82
N ALA A 58 3.69 -7.59 -4.81
CA ALA A 58 3.79 -8.07 -3.44
C ALA A 58 2.40 -8.41 -2.85
N GLY A 59 1.36 -7.75 -3.37
CA GLY A 59 -0.03 -8.03 -3.07
C GLY A 59 -0.97 -7.02 -3.71
N LYS A 60 -2.07 -6.75 -3.04
CA LYS A 60 -3.03 -5.70 -3.39
C LYS A 60 -3.38 -4.84 -2.17
N MET A 61 -3.61 -3.56 -2.39
CA MET A 61 -4.13 -2.62 -1.39
C MET A 61 -5.49 -2.10 -1.85
N THR A 62 -6.47 -2.12 -0.95
CA THR A 62 -7.79 -1.49 -1.11
C THR A 62 -7.87 -0.28 -0.18
N TRP A 63 -8.22 0.89 -0.71
CA TRP A 63 -8.55 2.04 0.13
C TRP A 63 -10.00 1.93 0.59
N LEU A 64 -10.22 1.81 1.90
CA LEU A 64 -11.55 1.68 2.50
C LEU A 64 -12.18 3.04 2.84
N GLY A 65 -11.58 4.14 2.38
CA GLY A 65 -11.99 5.50 2.72
C GLY A 65 -11.30 6.04 3.97
N HIS A 66 -11.43 7.34 4.23
CA HIS A 66 -10.74 8.05 5.32
C HIS A 66 -9.24 7.70 5.36
N ALA A 67 -8.68 7.33 6.52
CA ALA A 67 -7.34 6.75 6.66
C ALA A 67 -7.30 5.21 6.55
N SER A 68 -8.46 4.55 6.37
CA SER A 68 -8.60 3.10 6.46
C SER A 68 -8.12 2.37 5.21
N VAL A 69 -7.29 1.35 5.41
CA VAL A 69 -6.67 0.57 4.32
C VAL A 69 -6.73 -0.92 4.64
N LYS A 70 -7.05 -1.74 3.63
CA LYS A 70 -6.81 -3.19 3.65
C LYS A 70 -5.67 -3.53 2.69
N ILE A 71 -4.74 -4.38 3.11
CA ILE A 71 -3.71 -4.98 2.25
C ILE A 71 -3.87 -6.51 2.33
N VAL A 72 -3.76 -7.18 1.19
CA VAL A 72 -3.68 -8.64 1.10
C VAL A 72 -2.43 -9.00 0.29
N THR A 73 -1.47 -9.66 0.92
CA THR A 73 -0.23 -10.11 0.26
C THR A 73 -0.48 -11.33 -0.63
N ASN A 74 0.47 -11.66 -1.53
CA ASN A 74 0.39 -12.91 -2.31
C ASN A 74 0.31 -14.17 -1.44
N ASP A 75 0.93 -14.14 -0.27
CA ASP A 75 0.89 -15.23 0.71
C ASP A 75 -0.42 -15.25 1.54
N ASN A 76 -1.40 -14.41 1.18
CA ASN A 76 -2.71 -14.27 1.80
C ASN A 76 -2.66 -13.80 3.26
N ILE A 77 -1.63 -12.99 3.60
CA ILE A 77 -1.58 -12.23 4.85
C ILE A 77 -2.47 -10.99 4.68
N VAL A 78 -3.43 -10.83 5.60
CA VAL A 78 -4.44 -9.77 5.59
C VAL A 78 -4.07 -8.74 6.66
N ILE A 79 -3.78 -7.52 6.21
CA ILE A 79 -3.41 -6.38 7.05
C ILE A 79 -4.53 -5.33 6.97
N TYR A 80 -4.93 -4.76 8.12
CA TYR A 80 -5.72 -3.54 8.14
C TYR A 80 -4.93 -2.41 8.82
N ILE A 81 -4.97 -1.23 8.24
CA ILE A 81 -4.40 0.00 8.82
C ILE A 81 -5.57 0.95 9.11
N ASP A 82 -5.57 1.54 10.31
CA ASP A 82 -6.54 2.51 10.79
C ASP A 82 -8.01 2.16 10.49
N PRO A 83 -8.52 0.99 10.96
CA PRO A 83 -9.87 0.55 10.66
C PRO A 83 -10.92 1.53 11.19
N TYR A 84 -11.73 2.10 10.30
CA TYR A 84 -12.82 3.02 10.63
C TYR A 84 -13.86 3.11 9.49
N ALA A 85 -13.45 3.56 8.31
CA ALA A 85 -14.31 3.82 7.15
C ALA A 85 -14.51 2.57 6.28
N GLY A 86 -15.52 2.59 5.42
CA GLY A 86 -15.95 1.43 4.62
C GLY A 86 -16.54 0.30 5.47
N ASP A 87 -17.02 -0.77 4.82
CA ASP A 87 -17.67 -1.91 5.49
C ASP A 87 -16.98 -3.27 5.24
N ASP A 88 -16.02 -3.35 4.32
CA ASP A 88 -15.32 -4.62 4.00
C ASP A 88 -14.18 -4.95 4.99
N TYR A 89 -14.59 -5.27 6.21
CA TYR A 89 -13.76 -5.86 7.28
C TYR A 89 -14.08 -7.34 7.53
N SER A 90 -14.69 -7.98 6.52
CA SER A 90 -15.16 -9.36 6.56
C SER A 90 -14.02 -10.38 6.47
N GLU A 91 -12.95 -10.03 5.77
CA GLU A 91 -11.77 -10.85 5.53
C GLU A 91 -10.90 -10.91 6.80
N PRO A 92 -10.70 -12.08 7.44
CA PRO A 92 -10.08 -12.15 8.76
C PRO A 92 -8.61 -11.69 8.79
N ALA A 93 -8.32 -10.68 9.60
CA ALA A 93 -7.00 -10.08 9.75
C ALA A 93 -5.98 -11.04 10.38
N ASP A 94 -4.76 -11.04 9.85
CA ASP A 94 -3.55 -11.54 10.53
C ASP A 94 -2.84 -10.41 11.29
N LEU A 95 -2.91 -9.17 10.77
CA LEU A 95 -2.23 -7.99 11.30
C LEU A 95 -3.17 -6.78 11.30
N ILE A 96 -3.15 -6.01 12.38
CA ILE A 96 -3.83 -4.71 12.46
C ILE A 96 -2.85 -3.66 12.96
N LEU A 97 -2.79 -2.53 12.27
CA LEU A 97 -1.97 -1.38 12.58
C LEU A 97 -2.87 -0.19 12.92
N VAL A 98 -2.55 0.52 14.01
CA VAL A 98 -3.32 1.71 14.44
C VAL A 98 -2.36 2.86 14.75
N THR A 99 -2.38 3.91 13.93
CA THR A 99 -1.44 5.04 14.00
C THR A 99 -1.54 5.80 15.32
N HIS A 100 -2.76 6.03 15.81
CA HIS A 100 -3.01 6.79 17.03
C HIS A 100 -4.40 6.53 17.63
N GLY A 101 -4.73 7.23 18.73
CA GLY A 101 -5.86 6.92 19.60
C GLY A 101 -7.23 7.50 19.24
N HIS A 102 -7.40 8.22 18.12
CA HIS A 102 -8.71 8.81 17.78
C HIS A 102 -9.69 7.80 17.18
N ASN A 103 -10.98 8.06 17.39
CA ASN A 103 -12.08 7.14 17.06
C ASN A 103 -12.21 6.88 15.54
N ASP A 104 -11.78 7.81 14.71
CA ASP A 104 -11.78 7.70 13.25
C ASP A 104 -10.58 6.95 12.67
N HIS A 105 -9.74 6.36 13.53
CA HIS A 105 -8.62 5.49 13.17
C HIS A 105 -8.62 4.14 13.90
N ASN A 106 -9.29 4.02 15.05
CA ASN A 106 -9.01 2.94 16.00
C ASN A 106 -10.14 1.89 16.18
N GLN A 107 -11.10 1.79 15.23
CA GLN A 107 -12.25 0.87 15.31
C GLN A 107 -11.87 -0.60 15.00
N VAL A 108 -10.87 -1.10 15.70
CA VAL A 108 -10.39 -2.49 15.68
C VAL A 108 -11.53 -3.49 15.94
N SER A 109 -12.61 -3.08 16.61
CA SER A 109 -13.84 -3.85 16.81
C SER A 109 -14.59 -4.19 15.52
N LYS A 110 -14.46 -3.39 14.44
CA LYS A 110 -15.02 -3.71 13.11
C LYS A 110 -14.32 -4.89 12.45
N VAL A 111 -13.07 -5.16 12.82
CA VAL A 111 -12.19 -6.11 12.13
C VAL A 111 -12.41 -7.53 12.63
N THR A 112 -12.82 -8.44 11.73
CA THR A 112 -12.77 -9.88 11.97
C THR A 112 -11.32 -10.32 12.12
N LYS A 113 -10.98 -11.07 13.18
CA LYS A 113 -9.58 -11.44 13.50
C LYS A 113 -9.37 -12.93 13.37
N LYS A 114 -8.23 -13.35 12.81
CA LYS A 114 -7.74 -14.73 12.97
C LYS A 114 -7.31 -14.96 14.44
N PRO A 115 -7.26 -16.21 14.93
CA PRO A 115 -6.93 -16.52 16.33
C PRO A 115 -5.60 -15.94 16.81
N ASN A 116 -4.62 -15.81 15.92
CA ASN A 116 -3.28 -15.28 16.19
C ASN A 116 -3.07 -13.87 15.61
N CYS A 117 -4.15 -13.09 15.42
CA CYS A 117 -4.05 -11.74 14.88
C CYS A 117 -3.14 -10.86 15.74
N LEU A 118 -2.10 -10.31 15.13
CA LEU A 118 -1.19 -9.35 15.75
C LEU A 118 -1.77 -7.94 15.66
N ILE A 119 -1.51 -7.12 16.68
CA ILE A 119 -1.90 -5.72 16.71
C ILE A 119 -0.68 -4.91 17.14
N TYR A 120 -0.29 -3.93 16.33
CA TYR A 120 0.70 -2.91 16.69
C TYR A 120 0.07 -1.52 16.61
N SER A 121 0.44 -0.63 17.52
CA SER A 121 -0.19 0.69 17.58
C SER A 121 0.71 1.79 18.13
N GLY A 122 0.43 3.03 17.76
CA GLY A 122 1.12 4.20 18.31
C GLY A 122 0.89 4.35 19.82
N PRO A 123 1.78 5.06 20.56
CA PRO A 123 1.79 5.03 22.03
C PRO A 123 0.47 5.46 22.69
N GLY A 124 -0.30 6.35 22.08
CA GLY A 124 -1.60 6.83 22.58
C GLY A 124 -2.82 5.94 22.26
N ALA A 125 -2.70 4.91 21.43
CA ALA A 125 -3.83 4.11 20.97
C ALA A 125 -4.19 2.95 21.93
N ASN A 126 -5.36 2.98 22.55
CA ASN A 126 -5.76 1.98 23.56
C ASN A 126 -6.56 0.81 22.95
N VAL A 127 -5.95 0.10 22.00
CA VAL A 127 -6.58 -0.98 21.20
C VAL A 127 -6.12 -2.40 21.57
N GLY A 128 -5.25 -2.54 22.57
CA GLY A 128 -4.55 -3.80 22.87
C GLY A 128 -3.35 -4.04 21.94
N GLY A 129 -2.75 -5.22 22.03
CA GLY A 129 -1.54 -5.57 21.29
C GLY A 129 -0.27 -4.88 21.81
N SER A 130 0.73 -4.79 20.95
CA SER A 130 2.00 -4.12 21.21
C SER A 130 1.94 -2.64 20.83
N LYS A 131 2.76 -1.84 21.50
CA LYS A 131 2.99 -0.43 21.17
C LYS A 131 4.28 -0.32 20.35
N LEU A 132 4.34 0.62 19.41
CA LEU A 132 5.58 1.05 18.77
C LEU A 132 5.66 2.58 18.90
N ALA A 133 6.75 3.08 19.48
CA ALA A 133 7.11 4.49 19.47
C ALA A 133 7.83 4.87 18.15
N PRO A 134 7.89 6.17 17.80
CA PRO A 134 8.73 6.61 16.68
C PRO A 134 10.18 6.13 16.81
N GLY A 135 10.72 5.53 15.75
CA GLY A 135 12.04 4.91 15.73
C GLY A 135 12.07 3.45 16.18
N GLU A 136 10.94 2.86 16.60
CA GLU A 136 10.85 1.43 16.89
C GLU A 136 10.41 0.62 15.67
N HIS A 137 10.89 -0.62 15.61
CA HIS A 137 10.67 -1.55 14.50
C HIS A 137 10.11 -2.88 15.01
N ALA A 138 9.29 -3.53 14.20
CA ALA A 138 8.81 -4.89 14.42
C ALA A 138 8.86 -5.70 13.11
N GLU A 139 9.02 -7.01 13.24
CA GLU A 139 8.90 -7.98 12.14
C GLU A 139 7.71 -8.89 12.43
N ALA A 140 6.75 -8.95 11.51
CA ALA A 140 5.54 -9.75 11.67
C ALA A 140 5.16 -10.40 10.35
N LEU A 141 5.07 -11.73 10.32
CA LEU A 141 4.55 -12.50 9.17
C LEU A 141 5.33 -12.26 7.85
N GLY A 142 6.61 -11.90 7.94
CA GLY A 142 7.46 -11.55 6.79
C GLY A 142 7.31 -10.09 6.32
N ILE A 143 6.64 -9.25 7.09
CA ILE A 143 6.46 -7.81 6.85
C ILE A 143 7.28 -7.03 7.88
N SER A 144 8.15 -6.14 7.40
CA SER A 144 8.84 -5.20 8.26
C SER A 144 7.93 -4.01 8.57
N ILE A 145 7.84 -3.60 9.83
CA ILE A 145 6.98 -2.53 10.32
C ILE A 145 7.85 -1.53 11.06
N SER A 146 8.04 -0.34 10.48
CA SER A 146 8.78 0.76 11.11
C SER A 146 7.82 1.85 11.55
N ALA A 147 7.80 2.19 12.83
CA ALA A 147 7.03 3.32 13.34
C ALA A 147 7.85 4.61 13.23
N VAL A 148 7.29 5.63 12.58
CA VAL A 148 7.94 6.92 12.35
C VAL A 148 7.16 8.06 12.98
N HIS A 149 7.77 9.25 13.11
CA HIS A 149 7.10 10.39 13.71
C HIS A 149 5.84 10.80 12.90
N ALA A 150 4.75 11.04 13.63
CA ALA A 150 3.53 11.69 13.14
C ALA A 150 2.96 12.55 14.28
N TYR A 151 2.81 13.85 14.06
CA TYR A 151 2.29 14.78 15.08
C TYR A 151 1.87 16.14 14.50
N ASN A 152 1.01 16.84 15.25
CA ASN A 152 0.67 18.26 15.07
C ASN A 152 0.03 18.81 16.36
N SER A 153 -0.71 19.92 16.29
CA SER A 153 -1.40 20.50 17.47
C SER A 153 -2.56 19.66 18.00
N ASN A 154 -3.18 18.84 17.15
CA ASN A 154 -4.27 17.93 17.51
C ASN A 154 -3.76 16.54 17.91
N HIS A 155 -2.54 16.18 17.47
CA HIS A 155 -1.89 14.89 17.67
C HIS A 155 -0.53 15.10 18.36
N PRO A 156 -0.47 15.09 19.71
CA PRO A 156 0.76 15.41 20.44
C PRO A 156 1.96 14.54 20.06
N LYS A 157 3.16 15.14 20.02
CA LYS A 157 4.38 14.42 19.63
C LYS A 157 4.63 13.21 20.53
N GLY A 158 4.74 12.04 19.91
CA GLY A 158 4.93 10.76 20.60
C GLY A 158 3.66 10.03 21.02
N THR A 159 2.44 10.55 20.75
CA THR A 159 1.20 9.78 20.96
C THR A 159 0.74 9.03 19.71
N GLY A 160 1.04 9.57 18.53
CA GLY A 160 0.80 8.93 17.23
C GLY A 160 2.09 8.54 16.52
N VAL A 161 1.97 7.67 15.52
CA VAL A 161 3.05 7.27 14.60
C VAL A 161 2.53 7.18 13.17
N GLY A 162 3.39 7.45 12.20
CA GLY A 162 3.21 6.90 10.85
C GLY A 162 3.80 5.50 10.79
N PHE A 163 3.44 4.70 9.79
CA PHE A 163 4.04 3.39 9.55
C PHE A 163 4.70 3.34 8.17
N VAL A 164 5.94 2.85 8.11
CA VAL A 164 6.55 2.36 6.87
C VAL A 164 6.53 0.84 6.91
N LEU A 165 5.91 0.23 5.90
CA LEU A 165 5.84 -1.22 5.73
C LEU A 165 6.75 -1.64 4.57
N ASP A 166 7.59 -2.64 4.80
CA ASP A 166 8.23 -3.41 3.72
C ASP A 166 7.42 -4.69 3.51
N ILE A 167 6.83 -4.80 2.32
CA ILE A 167 6.05 -5.95 1.89
C ILE A 167 6.76 -6.53 0.66
N ASN A 168 7.61 -7.53 0.86
CA ASN A 168 8.40 -8.18 -0.21
C ASN A 168 9.19 -7.19 -1.10
N GLY A 169 9.76 -6.13 -0.51
CA GLY A 169 10.55 -5.10 -1.18
C GLY A 169 9.73 -3.91 -1.72
N ILE A 170 8.41 -3.89 -1.50
CA ILE A 170 7.54 -2.74 -1.78
C ILE A 170 7.35 -1.93 -0.51
N LEU A 171 7.73 -0.65 -0.56
CA LEU A 171 7.70 0.26 0.59
C LEU A 171 6.45 1.15 0.59
N LEU A 172 5.56 0.89 1.55
CA LEU A 172 4.34 1.67 1.77
C LEU A 172 4.47 2.52 3.04
N TYR A 173 4.40 3.84 2.89
CA TYR A 173 4.31 4.79 4.01
C TYR A 173 2.85 5.19 4.21
N HIS A 174 2.32 4.98 5.41
CA HIS A 174 1.06 5.54 5.88
C HIS A 174 1.37 6.62 6.92
N ALA A 175 1.04 7.88 6.61
CA ALA A 175 1.45 9.01 7.44
C ALA A 175 0.75 9.09 8.80
N GLY A 176 -0.40 8.43 8.96
CA GLY A 176 -1.36 8.75 10.01
C GLY A 176 -1.78 10.21 9.95
N ASP A 177 -2.22 10.74 11.08
CA ASP A 177 -2.57 12.15 11.22
C ASP A 177 -1.39 12.95 11.76
N THR A 178 -0.90 13.87 10.93
CA THR A 178 0.31 14.64 11.17
C THR A 178 0.24 16.00 10.47
N SER A 179 1.21 16.87 10.76
CA SER A 179 1.63 17.97 9.89
C SER A 179 2.83 17.53 9.02
N LYS A 180 3.29 18.40 8.10
CA LYS A 180 4.61 18.25 7.47
C LYS A 180 5.66 18.53 8.54
N ILE A 181 6.32 17.48 9.00
CA ILE A 181 7.41 17.52 9.98
C ILE A 181 8.77 17.36 9.29
N ASP A 182 9.87 17.70 9.96
CA ASP A 182 11.20 17.67 9.35
C ASP A 182 11.76 16.24 9.29
N GLU A 183 11.35 15.35 10.19
CA GLU A 183 11.70 13.92 10.21
C GLU A 183 11.21 13.16 8.97
N MET A 184 10.24 13.70 8.21
CA MET A 184 9.86 13.16 6.89
C MET A 184 11.02 13.17 5.87
N ALA A 185 12.06 13.97 6.09
CA ALA A 185 13.28 13.97 5.27
C ALA A 185 14.08 12.65 5.38
N GLU A 186 13.89 11.88 6.46
CA GLU A 186 14.52 10.57 6.63
C GLU A 186 13.93 9.54 5.66
N LEU A 187 12.66 9.71 5.28
CA LEU A 187 11.94 8.84 4.35
C LEU A 187 12.45 8.96 2.90
N THR A 188 13.05 10.09 2.54
CA THR A 188 13.60 10.33 1.19
C THR A 188 14.65 9.29 0.80
N ALA A 189 15.46 8.84 1.76
CA ALA A 189 16.49 7.82 1.52
C ALA A 189 15.92 6.41 1.27
N LEU A 190 14.66 6.17 1.64
CA LEU A 190 14.01 4.85 1.55
C LEU A 190 13.46 4.55 0.14
N ASN A 191 13.28 5.56 -0.72
CA ASN A 191 12.67 5.40 -2.05
C ASN A 191 11.23 4.84 -2.04
N ILE A 192 10.41 5.30 -1.08
CA ILE A 192 9.01 4.89 -0.84
C ILE A 192 8.22 4.71 -2.16
N ASP A 193 7.62 3.54 -2.35
CA ASP A 193 6.76 3.26 -3.51
C ASP A 193 5.43 4.02 -3.41
N TYR A 194 4.75 3.89 -2.27
CA TYR A 194 3.42 4.43 -2.04
C TYR A 194 3.41 5.23 -0.73
N ALA A 195 3.22 6.55 -0.81
CA ALA A 195 3.00 7.40 0.36
C ALA A 195 1.51 7.80 0.45
N LEU A 196 0.84 7.33 1.49
CA LEU A 196 -0.54 7.67 1.84
C LEU A 196 -0.49 8.85 2.81
N LEU A 197 -0.89 10.02 2.33
CA LEU A 197 -0.78 11.31 3.04
C LEU A 197 -2.17 11.84 3.37
N CYS A 198 -2.40 12.23 4.62
CA CYS A 198 -3.62 12.91 5.05
C CYS A 198 -3.74 14.31 4.40
N VAL A 199 -4.95 14.76 4.02
CA VAL A 199 -5.16 16.03 3.29
C VAL A 199 -6.39 16.85 3.75
N ASP A 200 -6.80 16.72 5.01
CA ASP A 200 -8.05 17.31 5.51
C ASP A 200 -7.98 18.83 5.71
N GLY A 201 -6.82 19.35 6.14
CA GLY A 201 -6.57 20.76 6.45
C GLY A 201 -7.28 21.33 7.67
N ILE A 202 -7.76 20.48 8.58
CA ILE A 202 -8.46 20.85 9.83
C ILE A 202 -7.82 20.14 11.03
N TYR A 203 -7.71 18.81 10.99
CA TYR A 203 -7.09 17.99 12.03
C TYR A 203 -5.66 17.56 11.70
N ASN A 204 -5.33 17.51 10.41
CA ASN A 204 -4.05 17.11 9.85
C ASN A 204 -3.63 18.01 8.67
N MET A 205 -2.66 17.56 7.86
CA MET A 205 -2.10 18.35 6.76
C MET A 205 -3.18 18.92 5.84
N SER A 206 -3.02 20.19 5.46
CA SER A 206 -3.73 20.73 4.29
C SER A 206 -3.26 20.06 2.99
N PRO A 207 -4.04 20.08 1.89
CA PRO A 207 -3.59 19.57 0.59
C PRO A 207 -2.26 20.20 0.12
N GLU A 208 -2.02 21.48 0.43
CA GLU A 208 -0.78 22.18 0.10
C GLU A 208 0.41 21.74 0.98
N GLU A 209 0.18 21.49 2.27
CA GLU A 209 1.17 20.95 3.20
C GLU A 209 1.51 19.49 2.88
N ALA A 210 0.52 18.68 2.50
CA ALA A 210 0.73 17.32 2.02
C ALA A 210 1.48 17.27 0.68
N MET A 211 1.31 18.27 -0.19
CA MET A 211 2.18 18.43 -1.37
C MET A 211 3.62 18.77 -1.00
N GLN A 212 3.86 19.54 0.07
CA GLN A 212 5.22 19.78 0.59
C GLN A 212 5.81 18.51 1.20
N ALA A 213 5.03 17.70 1.93
CA ALA A 213 5.45 16.40 2.43
C ALA A 213 5.78 15.43 1.27
N ALA A 214 4.93 15.34 0.25
CA ALA A 214 5.20 14.54 -0.95
C ALA A 214 6.47 15.00 -1.69
N ALA A 215 6.70 16.31 -1.76
CA ALA A 215 7.91 16.88 -2.37
C ALA A 215 9.18 16.66 -1.53
N LEU A 216 9.07 16.45 -0.21
CA LEU A 216 10.18 16.09 0.67
C LEU A 216 10.50 14.59 0.59
N ILE A 217 9.47 13.75 0.66
CA ILE A 217 9.59 12.27 0.68
C ILE A 217 9.99 11.72 -0.69
N HIS A 218 9.61 12.39 -1.79
CA HIS A 218 9.82 11.93 -3.18
C HIS A 218 9.33 10.48 -3.47
N PRO A 219 8.10 10.08 -3.10
CA PRO A 219 7.62 8.72 -3.31
C PRO A 219 7.35 8.44 -4.80
N LYS A 220 7.29 7.17 -5.24
CA LYS A 220 6.90 6.82 -6.61
C LYS A 220 5.43 7.17 -6.90
N LYS A 221 4.57 7.05 -5.89
CA LYS A 221 3.16 7.46 -5.89
C LYS A 221 2.78 8.15 -4.58
N ALA A 222 2.10 9.29 -4.69
CA ALA A 222 1.50 9.98 -3.54
C ALA A 222 -0.03 9.85 -3.59
N ILE A 223 -0.64 9.29 -2.55
CA ILE A 223 -2.07 8.98 -2.46
C ILE A 223 -2.68 9.85 -1.35
N PRO A 224 -3.69 10.68 -1.64
CA PRO A 224 -4.39 11.41 -0.59
C PRO A 224 -5.34 10.46 0.17
N ILE A 225 -5.20 10.43 1.49
CA ILE A 225 -6.10 9.79 2.45
C ILE A 225 -6.67 10.86 3.40
N HIS A 226 -7.59 10.48 4.30
CA HIS A 226 -8.21 11.38 5.29
C HIS A 226 -8.57 12.75 4.68
N VAL A 227 -9.36 12.73 3.60
CA VAL A 227 -9.48 13.90 2.70
C VAL A 227 -10.32 15.06 3.24
N ALA A 228 -11.11 14.80 4.29
CA ALA A 228 -11.89 15.76 5.05
C ALA A 228 -12.34 15.09 6.37
N PRO A 229 -12.84 15.84 7.38
CA PRO A 229 -13.48 15.26 8.56
C PRO A 229 -14.60 14.27 8.20
N ALA A 230 -14.85 13.29 9.07
CA ALA A 230 -15.79 12.20 8.81
C ALA A 230 -17.20 12.65 8.40
N ASN A 231 -17.69 13.76 8.97
CA ASN A 231 -19.01 14.35 8.70
C ASN A 231 -19.03 15.36 7.53
N ALA A 232 -17.91 15.58 6.84
CA ALA A 232 -17.84 16.53 5.73
C ALA A 232 -18.60 16.05 4.49
N SER A 233 -19.12 17.02 3.73
CA SER A 233 -19.85 16.76 2.48
C SER A 233 -18.95 16.20 1.38
N ALA A 234 -19.57 15.54 0.39
CA ALA A 234 -18.86 15.07 -0.80
C ALA A 234 -18.14 16.21 -1.56
N ALA A 235 -18.69 17.43 -1.52
CA ALA A 235 -18.08 18.60 -2.15
C ALA A 235 -16.79 19.06 -1.43
N GLU A 236 -16.75 18.98 -0.10
CA GLU A 236 -15.54 19.29 0.68
C GLU A 236 -14.44 18.24 0.47
N LYS A 237 -14.83 16.95 0.47
CA LYS A 237 -13.93 15.83 0.13
C LYS A 237 -13.32 16.02 -1.27
N GLN A 238 -14.16 16.30 -2.28
CA GLN A 238 -13.69 16.52 -3.65
C GLN A 238 -12.78 17.76 -3.76
N LYS A 239 -13.12 18.87 -3.09
CA LYS A 239 -12.29 20.09 -3.08
C LYS A 239 -10.87 19.84 -2.58
N ASN A 240 -10.68 19.04 -1.55
CA ASN A 240 -9.35 18.72 -1.03
C ASN A 240 -8.59 17.74 -1.95
N ILE A 241 -9.28 16.76 -2.55
CA ILE A 241 -8.74 15.89 -3.59
C ILE A 241 -8.25 16.69 -4.81
N ASP A 242 -9.03 17.67 -5.28
CA ASP A 242 -8.70 18.49 -6.44
C ASP A 242 -7.48 19.40 -6.17
N ARG A 243 -7.34 19.91 -4.94
CA ARG A 243 -6.19 20.70 -4.48
C ARG A 243 -4.92 19.86 -4.32
N PHE A 244 -5.04 18.57 -4.02
CA PHE A 244 -3.90 17.66 -3.96
C PHE A 244 -3.41 17.33 -5.38
N ASN A 245 -2.36 18.03 -5.81
CA ASN A 245 -1.86 17.96 -7.19
C ASN A 245 -0.33 17.80 -7.34
N PRO A 246 0.35 16.90 -6.60
CA PRO A 246 1.75 16.60 -6.88
C PRO A 246 1.90 15.80 -8.20
N PRO A 247 3.04 15.88 -8.91
CA PRO A 247 3.20 15.26 -10.24
C PRO A 247 3.05 13.73 -10.27
N ASN A 248 3.32 13.08 -9.14
CA ASN A 248 3.28 11.64 -8.91
C ASN A 248 1.97 11.18 -8.24
N LYS A 249 0.92 12.00 -8.23
CA LYS A 249 -0.32 11.67 -7.54
C LYS A 249 -1.02 10.42 -8.09
N LEU A 250 -1.63 9.67 -7.20
CA LEU A 250 -2.55 8.58 -7.51
C LEU A 250 -3.82 8.78 -6.70
N ILE A 251 -4.87 9.26 -7.37
CA ILE A 251 -6.17 9.52 -6.74
C ILE A 251 -6.98 8.22 -6.79
N LEU A 252 -7.42 7.78 -5.61
CA LEU A 252 -8.30 6.62 -5.44
C LEU A 252 -9.71 7.08 -5.04
N LYS A 253 -10.68 6.20 -5.23
CA LYS A 253 -12.03 6.24 -4.65
C LYS A 253 -12.15 5.16 -3.58
N GLU A 254 -13.12 5.31 -2.69
CA GLU A 254 -13.45 4.27 -1.71
C GLU A 254 -13.79 2.95 -2.44
N GLY A 255 -13.10 1.88 -2.07
CA GLY A 255 -13.17 0.57 -2.72
C GLY A 255 -12.20 0.34 -3.88
N ASP A 256 -11.47 1.36 -4.37
CA ASP A 256 -10.46 1.16 -5.41
C ASP A 256 -9.31 0.27 -4.91
N VAL A 257 -8.79 -0.54 -5.83
CA VAL A 257 -7.71 -1.51 -5.58
C VAL A 257 -6.50 -1.16 -6.43
N ILE A 258 -5.33 -1.12 -5.80
CA ILE A 258 -4.02 -1.06 -6.46
C ILE A 258 -3.25 -2.35 -6.20
N TYR A 259 -2.35 -2.70 -7.11
CA TYR A 259 -1.40 -3.79 -6.93
C TYR A 259 -0.10 -3.19 -6.40
N LEU A 260 0.41 -3.76 -5.31
CA LEU A 260 1.65 -3.32 -4.66
C LEU A 260 2.85 -3.92 -5.40
#